data_AF-A0A239F7S7-F1
#
_entry.id   AF-A0A239F7S7-F1
#
_cell.length_a   1.000
_cell.length_b   1.000
_cell.length_c   1.000
_cell.angle_alpha   90.00
_cell.angle_beta   90.00
_cell.angle_gamma   90.00
#
_symmetry.space_group_name_H-M   'P 1'
#
loop_
_entity.id
_entity.type
_entity.pdbx_description
1 polymer ?
#
loop_
_entity_poly.entity_id
_entity_poly.type
_entity_poly.pdbx_seq_one_letter_code
_entity_poly.pdbx_strand_id
1 'polypeptide(L)'
;MPKIRINSVQCTTPDEIDKDEMYLKKDGHKIWPEGERYHRVDTGDVEQVGLTLEVEEGWNEVEVWDFDFVSLNDKLGVFKFKVDSSPGKYSTSMTLLERNSTASYLLFWEILDKDGKSVDD
;
A
#
# COMPACT_ATOMS: atom_id res chain seq x y z
N MET A 1 -9.78 -17.10 -5.66
CA MET A 1 -9.11 -15.91 -5.09
C MET A 1 -9.40 -14.74 -6.00
N PRO A 2 -10.12 -13.71 -5.54
CA PRO A 2 -10.23 -12.45 -6.26
C PRO A 2 -8.86 -11.88 -6.64
N LYS A 3 -8.81 -11.18 -7.77
CA LYS A 3 -7.63 -10.42 -8.18
C LYS A 3 -7.88 -8.96 -7.86
N ILE A 4 -6.93 -8.35 -7.18
CA ILE A 4 -6.92 -6.92 -6.95
C ILE A 4 -5.74 -6.28 -7.68
N ARG A 5 -5.89 -5.00 -8.01
CA ARG A 5 -4.77 -4.16 -8.44
C ARG A 5 -4.55 -3.05 -7.43
N ILE A 6 -3.33 -2.94 -6.93
CA ILE A 6 -2.87 -1.76 -6.22
C ILE A 6 -2.43 -0.75 -7.27
N ASN A 7 -3.18 0.34 -7.40
CA ASN A 7 -2.92 1.35 -8.42
C ASN A 7 -1.83 2.30 -7.95
N SER A 8 -2.03 2.91 -6.79
CA SER A 8 -1.11 3.88 -6.23
C SER A 8 -1.21 3.99 -4.71
N VAL A 9 -0.17 4.57 -4.12
CA VAL A 9 -0.15 5.00 -2.72
C VAL A 9 0.16 6.49 -2.69
N GLN A 10 -0.65 7.25 -1.96
CA GLN A 10 -0.41 8.67 -1.73
C GLN A 10 0.09 8.89 -0.30
N CYS A 11 1.18 9.62 -0.15
CA CYS A 11 1.61 10.14 1.15
C CYS A 11 0.79 11.38 1.49
N THR A 12 0.08 11.38 2.61
CA THR A 12 -0.61 12.57 3.13
C THR A 12 0.19 13.27 4.20
N THR A 13 0.96 12.53 5.00
CA THR A 13 1.92 13.07 5.97
C THR A 13 3.06 12.05 6.14
N PRO A 14 4.33 12.42 5.92
CA PRO A 14 5.45 11.53 6.22
C PRO A 14 5.67 11.40 7.73
N ASP A 15 6.43 10.39 8.15
CA ASP A 15 6.93 10.31 9.53
C ASP A 15 8.21 11.14 9.71
N GLU A 16 9.03 11.20 8.67
CA GLU A 16 10.32 11.89 8.71
C GLU A 16 10.26 13.33 8.19
N ILE A 17 11.22 14.15 8.65
CA ILE A 17 11.37 15.55 8.21
C ILE A 17 11.92 15.62 6.77
N ASP A 18 12.76 14.67 6.37
CA ASP A 18 13.46 14.64 5.07
C ASP A 18 12.97 13.47 4.19
N LYS A 19 11.66 13.19 4.28
CA LYS A 19 10.89 12.18 3.52
C LYS A 19 10.99 10.76 4.05
N ASP A 20 9.93 9.99 3.83
CA ASP A 20 9.93 8.55 4.16
C ASP A 20 10.56 7.76 3.01
N GLU A 21 11.34 6.75 3.34
CA GLU A 21 11.83 5.70 2.44
C GLU A 21 10.82 4.54 2.34
N MET A 22 9.67 4.85 1.74
CA MET A 22 8.49 3.98 1.72
C MET A 22 8.63 2.73 0.83
N TYR A 23 8.18 1.59 1.37
CA TYR A 23 7.95 0.36 0.61
C TYR A 23 6.77 -0.45 1.18
N LEU A 24 6.27 -1.41 0.39
CA LEU A 24 5.09 -2.21 0.75
C LEU A 24 5.44 -3.66 1.03
N LYS A 25 4.79 -4.24 2.04
CA LYS A 25 4.78 -5.68 2.30
C LYS A 25 3.37 -6.26 2.29
N LYS A 26 3.27 -7.54 1.95
CA LYS A 26 2.09 -8.37 2.18
C LYS A 26 2.54 -9.72 2.73
N ASP A 27 1.87 -10.19 3.77
CA ASP A 27 2.16 -11.46 4.43
C ASP A 27 3.65 -11.62 4.79
N GLY A 28 4.27 -10.54 5.27
CA GLY A 28 5.69 -10.48 5.66
C GLY A 28 6.69 -10.33 4.51
N HIS A 29 6.25 -10.39 3.25
CA HIS A 29 7.09 -10.31 2.07
C HIS A 29 6.99 -8.94 1.41
N LYS A 30 8.13 -8.38 0.97
CA LYS A 30 8.14 -7.14 0.20
C LYS A 30 7.53 -7.38 -1.18
N ILE A 31 6.59 -6.51 -1.55
CA ILE A 31 5.84 -6.61 -2.81
C ILE A 31 6.06 -5.40 -3.73
N TRP A 32 6.53 -4.26 -3.21
CA TRP A 32 6.81 -3.06 -3.98
C TRP A 32 7.83 -2.17 -3.24
N PRO A 33 8.69 -1.40 -3.93
CA PRO A 33 8.91 -1.41 -5.39
C PRO A 33 9.63 -2.67 -5.87
N GLU A 34 9.47 -3.06 -7.13
CA GLU A 34 10.21 -4.19 -7.72
C GLU A 34 11.64 -3.74 -8.08
N GLY A 35 12.65 -4.56 -7.79
CA GLY A 35 14.05 -4.27 -8.13
C GLY A 35 14.75 -3.20 -7.26
N GLU A 36 13.98 -2.36 -6.59
CA GLU A 36 14.48 -1.30 -5.71
C GLU A 36 14.24 -1.63 -4.23
N ARG A 37 14.80 -0.84 -3.31
CA ARG A 37 14.58 -1.06 -1.86
C ARG A 37 13.38 -0.32 -1.33
N TYR A 38 13.13 0.89 -1.82
CA TYR A 38 12.09 1.82 -1.40
C TYR A 38 12.00 2.94 -2.43
N HIS A 39 10.92 3.71 -2.38
CA HIS A 39 10.85 5.03 -3.02
C HIS A 39 10.80 6.10 -1.93
N ARG A 40 11.35 7.29 -2.22
CA ARG A 40 11.31 8.42 -1.31
C ARG A 40 10.04 9.22 -1.53
N VAL A 41 9.25 9.43 -0.48
CA VAL A 41 7.93 10.08 -0.58
C VAL A 41 7.77 11.19 0.44
N ASP A 42 7.18 12.29 -0.01
CA ASP A 42 6.83 13.45 0.79
C ASP A 42 5.31 13.72 0.72
N THR A 43 4.86 14.68 1.53
CA THR A 43 3.48 15.15 1.57
C THR A 43 2.95 15.46 0.17
N GLY A 44 1.90 14.74 -0.23
CA GLY A 44 1.22 14.91 -1.51
C GLY A 44 1.77 14.05 -2.66
N ASP A 45 2.92 13.40 -2.49
CA ASP A 45 3.46 12.49 -3.49
C ASP A 45 2.54 11.29 -3.72
N VAL A 46 2.41 10.88 -4.98
CA VAL A 46 1.59 9.74 -5.40
C VAL A 46 2.47 8.74 -6.15
N GLU A 47 2.80 7.65 -5.47
CA GLU A 47 3.59 6.57 -6.03
C GLU A 47 2.72 5.61 -6.83
N GLN A 48 3.06 5.44 -8.11
CA GLN A 48 2.38 4.48 -8.98
C GLN A 48 2.91 3.07 -8.68
N VAL A 49 2.04 2.22 -8.16
CA VAL A 49 2.38 0.85 -7.75
C VAL A 49 2.15 -0.13 -8.88
N GLY A 50 0.97 -0.07 -9.51
CA GLY A 50 0.61 -0.89 -10.67
C GLY A 50 0.65 -2.41 -10.47
N LEU A 51 0.61 -2.90 -9.23
CA LEU A 51 0.80 -4.31 -8.87
C LEU A 51 -0.52 -5.07 -8.80
N THR A 52 -0.60 -6.25 -9.44
CA THR A 52 -1.74 -7.16 -9.30
C THR A 52 -1.43 -8.26 -8.29
N LEU A 53 -2.38 -8.52 -7.39
CA LEU A 53 -2.28 -9.54 -6.34
C LEU A 53 -3.50 -10.46 -6.39
N GLU A 54 -3.26 -11.75 -6.13
CA GLU A 54 -4.33 -12.69 -5.76
C GLU A 54 -4.51 -12.64 -4.24
N VAL A 55 -5.76 -12.50 -3.79
CA VAL A 55 -6.10 -12.35 -2.38
C VAL A 55 -7.28 -13.24 -2.01
N GLU A 56 -7.45 -13.50 -0.73
CA GLU A 56 -8.63 -14.20 -0.22
C GLU A 56 -9.82 -13.25 -0.10
N GLU A 57 -11.03 -13.80 -0.18
CA GLU A 57 -12.24 -13.04 0.19
C GLU A 57 -12.21 -12.70 1.69
N GLY A 58 -12.71 -11.52 2.04
CA GLY A 58 -12.70 -11.02 3.41
C GLY A 58 -11.59 -10.00 3.69
N TRP A 59 -11.13 -9.95 4.93
CA TRP A 59 -10.17 -8.95 5.38
C TRP A 59 -8.76 -9.27 4.90
N ASN A 60 -8.13 -8.30 4.26
CA ASN A 60 -6.76 -8.34 3.78
C ASN A 60 -5.98 -7.14 4.32
N GLU A 61 -4.67 -7.30 4.40
CA GLU A 61 -3.76 -6.27 4.89
C GLU A 61 -2.57 -6.10 3.93
N VAL A 62 -2.20 -4.84 3.70
CA VAL A 62 -0.93 -4.44 3.08
C VAL A 62 -0.24 -3.53 4.07
N GLU A 63 1.02 -3.82 4.35
CA GLU A 63 1.83 -3.08 5.30
C GLU A 63 2.62 -1.98 4.59
N VAL A 64 2.70 -0.82 5.23
CA VAL A 64 3.57 0.29 4.82
C VAL A 64 4.75 0.33 5.77
N TRP A 65 5.93 0.40 5.19
CA TRP A 65 7.19 0.38 5.93
C TRP A 65 8.10 1.50 5.45
N ASP A 66 8.92 1.95 6.38
CA ASP A 66 10.03 2.85 6.14
C ASP A 66 11.35 2.07 6.13
N PHE A 67 12.21 2.34 5.16
CA PHE A 67 13.50 1.66 5.04
C PHE A 67 14.58 2.47 5.73
N ASP A 68 15.25 1.81 6.68
CA ASP A 68 16.35 2.40 7.42
C ASP A 68 17.68 1.78 6.99
N PHE A 69 18.65 2.61 6.59
CA PHE A 69 19.96 2.10 6.17
C PHE A 69 20.83 1.64 7.35
N VAL A 70 20.69 2.30 8.49
CA VAL A 70 21.56 2.12 9.67
C VAL A 70 20.85 1.34 10.79
N SER A 71 19.53 1.47 10.90
CA SER A 71 18.66 0.86 11.91
C SER A 71 17.78 -0.26 11.33
N LEU A 72 16.84 -0.75 12.15
CA LEU A 72 15.80 -1.65 11.70
C LEU A 72 14.74 -0.84 10.96
N ASN A 73 14.23 -1.38 9.86
CA ASN A 73 13.10 -0.78 9.15
C ASN A 73 11.87 -0.66 10.05
N ASP A 74 11.19 0.47 9.95
CA ASP A 74 10.03 0.77 10.77
C ASP A 74 8.72 0.43 10.05
N LYS A 75 7.77 -0.16 10.78
CA LYS A 75 6.45 -0.46 10.25
C LYS A 75 5.51 0.71 10.57
N LEU A 76 5.36 1.61 9.61
CA LEU A 76 4.53 2.81 9.75
C LEU A 76 3.05 2.46 10.01
N GLY A 77 2.51 1.49 9.27
CA GLY A 77 1.10 1.12 9.43
C GLY A 77 0.62 0.03 8.49
N VAL A 78 -0.70 -0.12 8.44
CA VAL A 78 -1.39 -1.11 7.60
C VAL A 78 -2.58 -0.51 6.88
N PHE A 79 -2.71 -0.82 5.60
CA PHE A 79 -3.98 -0.71 4.88
C PHE A 79 -4.78 -1.97 5.14
N LYS A 80 -5.89 -1.83 5.86
CA LYS A 80 -6.82 -2.94 6.13
C LYS A 80 -8.08 -2.74 5.32
N PHE A 81 -8.33 -3.65 4.37
CA PHE A 81 -9.43 -3.56 3.43
C PHE A 81 -10.16 -4.90 3.29
N LYS A 82 -11.43 -4.84 2.90
CA LYS A 82 -12.26 -6.03 2.72
C LYS A 82 -12.47 -6.26 1.23
N VAL A 83 -12.22 -7.48 0.79
CA VAL A 83 -12.41 -7.92 -0.59
C VAL A 83 -13.65 -8.80 -0.64
N ASP A 84 -14.50 -8.55 -1.63
CA ASP A 84 -15.65 -9.38 -1.96
C ASP A 84 -15.72 -9.60 -3.49
N SER A 85 -16.83 -10.13 -3.98
CA SER A 85 -17.01 -10.49 -5.38
C SER A 85 -17.45 -9.32 -6.27
N SER A 86 -17.39 -8.07 -5.79
CA SER A 86 -17.84 -6.88 -6.52
C SER A 86 -16.65 -6.15 -7.13
N PRO A 87 -16.45 -6.19 -8.46
CA PRO A 87 -15.43 -5.39 -9.12
C PRO A 87 -15.68 -3.90 -8.89
N GLY A 88 -14.62 -3.13 -8.73
CA GLY A 88 -14.73 -1.69 -8.49
C GLY A 88 -13.44 -1.05 -8.02
N LYS A 89 -13.43 0.29 -8.00
CA LYS A 89 -12.32 1.11 -7.50
C LYS A 89 -12.60 1.57 -6.08
N TYR A 90 -11.57 1.49 -5.25
CA TYR A 90 -11.65 1.74 -3.82
C TYR A 90 -10.46 2.58 -3.36
N SER A 91 -10.62 3.16 -2.18
CA SER A 91 -9.50 3.74 -1.44
C SER A 91 -9.53 3.28 0.01
N THR A 92 -8.37 3.26 0.65
CA THR A 92 -8.24 2.83 2.05
C THR A 92 -7.18 3.68 2.74
N SER A 93 -7.56 4.31 3.85
CA SER A 93 -6.62 5.02 4.71
C SER A 93 -5.78 4.05 5.53
N MET A 94 -4.50 4.37 5.69
CA MET A 94 -3.62 3.62 6.56
C MET A 94 -4.07 3.74 8.01
N THR A 95 -4.05 2.61 8.72
CA THR A 95 -4.14 2.59 10.18
C THR A 95 -2.72 2.60 10.75
N LEU A 96 -2.40 3.64 11.51
CA LEU A 96 -1.14 3.76 12.25
C LEU A 96 -1.03 2.67 13.31
N LEU A 97 0.19 2.12 13.46
CA LEU A 97 0.49 1.16 14.52
C LEU A 97 1.26 1.80 15.69
N GLU A 98 2.11 2.77 15.40
CA GLU A 98 2.91 3.45 16.41
C GLU A 98 2.25 4.72 16.94
N ARG A 99 2.18 4.87 18.27
CA ARG A 99 1.50 6.02 18.90
C ARG A 99 2.18 7.37 18.67
N ASN A 100 3.48 7.36 18.36
CA ASN A 100 4.27 8.57 18.18
C ASN A 100 4.52 8.89 16.69
N SER A 101 4.10 8.02 15.79
CA SER A 101 4.21 8.23 14.35
C SER A 101 3.09 9.15 13.86
N THR A 102 3.43 10.05 12.93
CA THR A 102 2.48 10.91 12.21
C THR A 102 2.23 10.44 10.78
N ALA A 103 2.90 9.37 10.36
CA ALA A 103 2.78 8.78 9.03
C ALA A 103 1.32 8.57 8.63
N SER A 104 0.96 9.01 7.44
CA SER A 104 -0.41 8.91 6.94
C SER A 104 -0.38 8.73 5.43
N TYR A 105 -1.09 7.69 4.98
CA TYR A 105 -1.12 7.28 3.59
C TYR A 105 -2.53 6.88 3.15
N LEU A 106 -2.80 7.02 1.85
CA LEU A 106 -3.99 6.51 1.17
C LEU A 106 -3.59 5.49 0.10
N LEU A 107 -4.18 4.30 0.17
CA LEU A 107 -4.07 3.28 -0.86
C LEU A 107 -5.22 3.43 -1.85
N PHE A 108 -4.92 3.50 -3.14
CA PHE A 108 -5.90 3.39 -4.22
C PHE A 108 -5.78 2.03 -4.88
N TRP A 109 -6.86 1.27 -4.89
CA TRP A 109 -6.87 -0.11 -5.35
C TRP A 109 -8.19 -0.47 -6.01
N GLU A 110 -8.23 -1.58 -6.74
CA GLU A 110 -9.45 -2.07 -7.37
C GLU A 110 -9.57 -3.58 -7.29
N ILE A 111 -10.81 -4.06 -7.23
CA ILE A 111 -11.16 -5.47 -7.47
C ILE A 111 -11.39 -5.61 -8.97
N LEU A 112 -10.62 -6.47 -9.61
CA LEU A 112 -10.70 -6.73 -11.05
C LEU A 112 -11.87 -7.66 -11.37
N ASP A 113 -12.39 -7.56 -12.59
CA ASP A 113 -13.42 -8.50 -13.05
C ASP A 113 -12.87 -9.93 -13.24
N LYS A 114 -13.76 -10.85 -13.59
CA LYS A 114 -13.42 -12.27 -13.83
C LYS A 114 -12.37 -12.48 -14.94
N ASP A 115 -12.24 -11.51 -15.85
CA ASP A 115 -11.32 -11.53 -16.99
C ASP A 115 -10.02 -10.76 -16.65
N GLY A 116 -9.90 -10.24 -15.42
CA GLY A 116 -8.73 -9.52 -14.91
C GLY A 116 -8.66 -8.06 -15.37
N LYS A 117 -9.78 -7.45 -15.76
CA LYS A 117 -9.84 -6.08 -16.26
C LYS A 117 -10.33 -5.09 -15.21
N SER A 118 -9.93 -3.83 -15.35
CA SER A 118 -10.55 -2.73 -14.61
C SER A 118 -11.99 -2.56 -15.09
N VAL A 119 -12.85 -2.04 -14.21
CA VAL A 119 -14.28 -1.87 -14.49
C VAL A 119 -14.55 -0.78 -15.54
N ASP A 120 -13.57 0.07 -15.82
CA ASP A 120 -13.67 1.20 -16.76
C ASP A 120 -12.87 1.01 -18.06
N ASP A 121 -12.25 -0.16 -18.28
CA ASP A 121 -11.49 -0.51 -19.51
C ASP A 121 -12.40 -1.11 -20.61
#